data_AF-A0A1H1KN64-F1
#
_entry.id   AF-A0A1H1KN64-F1
#
_cell.length_a   1.000
_cell.length_b   1.000
_cell.length_c   1.000
_cell.angle_alpha   90.00
_cell.angle_beta   90.00
_cell.angle_gamma   90.00
#
_symmetry.space_group_name_H-M   'P 1'
#
loop_
_entity.id
_entity.type
_entity.pdbx_description
1 polymer ?
#
loop_
_entity_poly.entity_id
_entity_poly.type
_entity_poly.pdbx_seq_one_letter_code
_entity_poly.pdbx_strand_id
1 'polypeptide(L)'
;MTKDRNRRIWELRLAGATHAAIAVEFGISTNRVRQILEREKRRELRLLELEEADRLPQQPNSLHLTPHLRKLIAGAIGRENFTPDDVRSLISEPWRLFSLSDFKTRYRHELREWLARDERR
;
A
#
# COMPACT_ATOMS: atom_id res chain seq x y z
N MET A 1 0.18 -11.21 -20.57
CA MET A 1 0.55 -12.62 -20.31
C MET A 1 0.68 -12.94 -18.81
N THR A 2 1.69 -12.48 -18.06
CA THR A 2 1.85 -12.90 -16.63
C THR A 2 0.79 -12.32 -15.70
N LYS A 3 0.32 -11.09 -15.95
CA LYS A 3 -0.75 -10.45 -15.16
C LYS A 3 -2.08 -11.16 -15.34
N ASP A 4 -2.42 -11.56 -16.57
CA ASP A 4 -3.65 -12.28 -16.89
C ASP A 4 -3.68 -13.65 -16.22
N ARG A 5 -2.54 -14.35 -16.24
CA ARG A 5 -2.39 -15.63 -15.53
C ARG A 5 -2.60 -15.48 -14.03
N ASN A 6 -1.98 -14.48 -13.40
CA ASN A 6 -2.10 -14.29 -11.95
C ASN A 6 -3.54 -13.92 -11.55
N ARG A 7 -4.22 -13.10 -12.36
CA ARG A 7 -5.63 -12.79 -12.18
C ARG A 7 -6.49 -14.06 -12.27
N ARG A 8 -6.21 -14.93 -13.25
CA ARG A 8 -6.94 -16.19 -13.38
C ARG A 8 -6.72 -17.14 -12.19
N ILE A 9 -5.48 -17.21 -11.69
CA ILE A 9 -5.14 -17.94 -10.46
C ILE A 9 -5.95 -17.41 -9.26
N TRP A 10 -6.13 -16.09 -9.14
CA TRP A 10 -6.95 -15.47 -8.10
C TRP A 10 -8.43 -15.84 -8.25
N GLU A 11 -8.99 -15.73 -9.46
CA GLU A 11 -10.38 -16.09 -9.76
C GLU A 11 -10.70 -17.55 -9.41
N LEU A 12 -9.82 -18.48 -9.78
CA LEU A 12 -9.99 -19.90 -9.45
C LEU A 12 -9.95 -20.14 -7.93
N ARG A 13 -9.08 -19.41 -7.22
CA ARG A 13 -9.03 -19.50 -5.76
C ARG A 13 -10.31 -18.98 -5.10
N LEU A 14 -10.89 -17.90 -5.62
CA LEU A 14 -12.19 -17.37 -5.16
C LEU A 14 -13.34 -18.35 -5.46
N ALA A 15 -13.27 -19.05 -6.59
CA ALA A 15 -14.22 -20.12 -6.94
C ALA A 15 -14.06 -21.42 -6.13
N GLY A 16 -13.13 -21.46 -5.16
CA GLY A 16 -12.93 -22.59 -4.25
C GLY A 16 -11.89 -23.62 -4.69
N ALA A 17 -11.15 -23.39 -5.78
CA ALA A 17 -10.10 -24.32 -6.20
C ALA A 17 -8.96 -24.41 -5.18
N THR A 18 -8.41 -25.61 -5.00
CA THR A 18 -7.28 -25.85 -4.10
C THR A 18 -5.97 -25.38 -4.73
N HIS A 19 -4.97 -25.06 -3.90
CA HIS A 19 -3.65 -24.66 -4.41
C HIS A 19 -2.99 -25.73 -5.30
N ALA A 20 -3.25 -27.02 -5.03
CA ALA A 20 -2.73 -28.13 -5.81
C ALA A 20 -3.40 -28.21 -7.19
N ALA A 21 -4.72 -28.05 -7.27
CA ALA A 21 -5.44 -28.02 -8.55
C ALA A 21 -4.96 -26.88 -9.44
N ILE A 22 -4.80 -25.68 -8.86
CA ILE A 22 -4.26 -24.51 -9.56
C ILE A 22 -2.81 -24.76 -10.01
N ALA A 23 -1.98 -25.39 -9.18
CA ALA A 23 -0.59 -25.71 -9.52
C ALA A 23 -0.51 -26.61 -10.77
N VAL A 24 -1.36 -27.63 -10.85
CA VAL A 24 -1.47 -28.53 -12.00
C VAL A 24 -1.94 -27.77 -13.25
N GLU A 25 -3.01 -26.99 -13.15
CA GLU A 25 -3.59 -26.25 -14.28
C GLU A 25 -2.60 -25.30 -14.94
N PHE A 26 -1.80 -24.58 -14.14
CA PHE A 26 -0.84 -23.59 -14.66
C PHE A 26 0.58 -24.12 -14.81
N GLY A 27 0.83 -25.40 -14.54
CA GLY A 27 2.17 -26.00 -14.62
C GLY A 27 3.21 -25.32 -13.73
N ILE A 28 2.83 -24.89 -12.52
CA ILE A 28 3.72 -24.21 -11.57
C ILE A 28 3.68 -24.89 -10.21
N SER A 29 4.70 -24.65 -9.37
CA SER A 29 4.72 -25.21 -8.02
C SER A 29 3.63 -24.61 -7.13
N THR A 30 3.12 -25.40 -6.19
CA THR A 30 2.16 -24.95 -5.17
C THR A 30 2.67 -23.76 -4.37
N ASN A 31 3.98 -23.71 -4.09
CA ASN A 31 4.59 -22.56 -3.42
C ASN A 31 4.52 -21.29 -4.29
N ARG A 32 4.69 -21.43 -5.61
CA ARG A 32 4.54 -20.31 -6.54
C ARG A 32 3.09 -19.82 -6.59
N VAL A 33 2.11 -20.72 -6.58
CA VAL A 33 0.68 -20.36 -6.47
C VAL A 33 0.43 -19.55 -5.20
N ARG A 34 0.89 -20.02 -4.04
CA ARG A 34 0.74 -19.30 -2.77
C ARG A 34 1.35 -17.90 -2.82
N GLN A 35 2.54 -17.75 -3.37
CA GLN A 35 3.17 -16.44 -3.54
C GLN A 35 2.37 -15.49 -4.44
N ILE A 36 1.76 -16.02 -5.51
CA ILE A 36 0.91 -15.23 -6.42
C ILE A 36 -0.34 -14.77 -5.68
N LEU A 37 -1.05 -15.69 -5.02
CA LEU A 37 -2.27 -15.38 -4.27
C LEU A 37 -2.03 -14.35 -3.16
N GLU A 38 -0.93 -14.49 -2.41
CA GLU A 38 -0.56 -13.49 -1.39
C GLU A 38 -0.30 -12.10 -1.98
N ARG A 39 0.30 -12.03 -3.17
CA ARG A 39 0.54 -10.75 -3.86
C ARG A 39 -0.75 -10.13 -4.38
N GLU A 40 -1.63 -10.91 -5.00
CA GLU A 40 -2.91 -10.41 -5.49
C GLU A 40 -3.83 -9.99 -4.32
N LYS A 41 -3.88 -10.76 -3.24
CA LYS A 41 -4.61 -10.38 -2.01
C LYS A 41 -4.13 -9.04 -1.46
N ARG A 42 -2.81 -8.83 -1.34
CA ARG A 42 -2.25 -7.53 -0.89
C ARG A 42 -2.60 -6.40 -1.85
N ARG A 43 -2.63 -6.67 -3.15
CA ARG A 43 -3.01 -5.69 -4.17
C ARG A 43 -4.47 -5.30 -4.04
N GLU A 44 -5.38 -6.25 -3.87
CA GLU A 44 -6.81 -6.00 -3.67
C GLU A 44 -7.07 -5.22 -2.38
N LEU A 45 -6.46 -5.63 -1.26
CA LEU A 45 -6.52 -4.87 -0.02
C LEU A 45 -6.01 -3.43 -0.19
N ARG A 46 -4.93 -3.23 -0.95
CA ARG A 46 -4.40 -1.89 -1.23
C ARG A 46 -5.35 -1.06 -2.10
N LEU A 47 -6.07 -1.67 -3.04
CA LEU A 47 -7.07 -0.98 -3.84
C LEU A 47 -8.24 -0.53 -2.97
N LEU A 48 -8.77 -1.41 -2.13
CA LEU A 48 -9.83 -1.07 -1.17
C LEU A 48 -9.41 0.06 -0.22
N GLU A 49 -8.18 0.02 0.29
CA GLU A 49 -7.65 1.07 1.16
C GLU A 49 -7.53 2.42 0.43
N LEU A 50 -7.19 2.42 -0.87
CA LEU A 50 -7.14 3.63 -1.68
C LEU A 50 -8.53 4.17 -2.02
N GLU A 51 -9.49 3.29 -2.31
CA GLU A 51 -10.89 3.68 -2.50
C GLU A 51 -11.48 4.28 -1.22
N GLU A 52 -11.14 3.73 -0.06
CA GLU A 52 -11.48 4.31 1.24
C GLU A 52 -10.81 5.68 1.41
N ALA A 53 -9.53 5.80 1.10
CA ALA A 53 -8.78 7.06 1.15
C ALA A 53 -9.42 8.17 0.31
N ASP A 54 -9.91 7.85 -0.89
CA ASP A 54 -10.58 8.80 -1.79
C ASP A 54 -11.95 9.25 -1.26
N ARG A 55 -12.62 8.42 -0.44
CA ARG A 55 -13.92 8.76 0.18
C ARG A 55 -13.78 9.64 1.42
N LEU A 56 -12.61 9.67 2.04
CA LEU A 56 -12.38 10.44 3.25
C LEU A 56 -12.35 11.96 2.97
N PRO A 57 -13.08 12.79 3.73
CA PRO A 57 -13.12 14.23 3.52
C PRO A 57 -11.79 14.90 3.86
N GLN A 58 -11.04 14.35 4.82
CA GLN A 58 -9.71 14.84 5.18
C GLN A 58 -8.69 14.48 4.09
N GLN A 59 -8.07 15.50 3.52
CA GLN A 59 -7.01 15.36 2.55
C GLN A 59 -5.85 16.29 2.94
N PRO A 60 -4.60 15.87 2.71
CA PRO A 60 -4.20 14.49 2.45
C PRO A 60 -4.52 13.63 3.67
N ASN A 61 -4.75 12.32 3.46
CA ASN A 61 -4.88 11.35 4.54
C ASN A 61 -3.80 10.27 4.45
N SER A 62 -3.51 9.61 5.57
CA SER A 62 -2.43 8.63 5.66
C SER A 62 -2.65 7.41 4.78
N LEU A 63 -3.88 7.07 4.39
CA LEU A 63 -4.17 5.89 3.57
C LEU A 63 -3.63 6.03 2.14
N HIS A 64 -3.47 7.25 1.62
CA HIS A 64 -2.80 7.46 0.33
C HIS A 64 -1.31 7.08 0.33
N LEU A 65 -0.64 7.12 1.48
CA LEU A 65 0.74 6.65 1.61
C LEU A 65 0.80 5.12 1.56
N THR A 66 1.89 4.55 1.07
CA THR A 66 2.08 3.10 1.17
C THR A 66 2.16 2.63 2.63
N PRO A 67 1.73 1.40 2.97
CA PRO A 67 1.81 0.89 4.35
C PRO A 67 3.23 0.93 4.93
N HIS A 68 4.24 0.67 4.09
CA HIS A 68 5.64 0.77 4.48
C HIS A 68 6.04 2.20 4.83
N LEU A 69 5.65 3.18 4.02
CA LEU A 69 5.96 4.58 4.27
C LEU A 69 5.24 5.11 5.52
N ARG A 70 3.97 4.75 5.74
CA ARG A 70 3.26 5.04 7.00
C ARG A 70 4.03 4.53 8.22
N LYS A 71 4.52 3.29 8.17
CA LYS A 71 5.29 2.68 9.27
C LYS A 71 6.63 3.39 9.50
N LEU A 72 7.31 3.78 8.43
CA LEU A 72 8.56 4.55 8.52
C LEU A 72 8.33 5.90 9.19
N ILE A 73 7.27 6.62 8.78
CA ILE A 73 6.92 7.91 9.37
C ILE A 73 6.55 7.73 10.84
N ALA A 74 5.67 6.79 11.17
CA ALA A 74 5.27 6.48 12.54
C ALA A 74 6.50 6.23 13.44
N GLY A 75 7.41 5.36 12.99
CA GLY A 75 8.65 5.09 13.71
C GLY A 75 9.54 6.33 13.88
N ALA A 76 9.63 7.18 12.87
CA ALA A 76 10.43 8.41 12.95
C ALA A 76 9.84 9.46 13.89
N ILE A 77 8.52 9.51 14.06
CA ILE A 77 7.84 10.41 15.00
C ILE A 77 7.59 9.75 16.37
N GLY A 78 8.14 8.56 16.63
CA GLY A 78 8.01 7.85 17.91
C GLY A 78 6.59 7.34 18.20
N ARG A 79 5.79 7.07 17.17
CA ARG A 79 4.42 6.56 17.27
C ARG A 79 4.34 5.11 16.79
N GLU A 80 3.39 4.36 17.34
CA GLU A 80 3.08 3.01 16.86
C GLU A 80 2.43 3.06 15.46
N ASN A 81 1.53 4.02 15.25
CA ASN A 81 0.76 4.18 14.02
C ASN A 81 0.76 5.65 13.56
N PHE A 82 0.63 5.87 12.25
CA PHE A 82 0.52 7.20 11.66
C PHE A 82 -0.95 7.61 11.51
N THR A 83 -1.42 8.41 12.45
CA THR A 83 -2.84 8.76 12.64
C THR A 83 -3.24 10.04 11.89
N PRO A 84 -4.55 10.35 11.77
CA PRO A 84 -4.99 11.62 11.22
C PRO A 84 -4.47 12.86 11.97
N ASP A 85 -4.23 12.77 13.28
CA ASP A 85 -3.62 13.84 14.07
C ASP A 85 -2.16 14.09 13.67
N ASP A 86 -1.41 13.00 13.45
CA ASP A 86 -0.02 13.09 12.99
C ASP A 86 0.05 13.70 11.58
N VAL A 87 -0.93 13.42 10.72
CA VAL A 87 -1.05 14.06 9.40
C VAL A 87 -1.24 15.57 9.54
N ARG A 88 -2.16 16.03 10.40
CA ARG A 88 -2.37 17.46 10.64
C ARG A 88 -1.11 18.16 11.14
N SER A 89 -0.46 17.57 12.15
CA SER A 89 0.81 18.06 12.71
C SER A 89 1.91 18.14 11.64
N LEU A 90 1.94 17.16 10.74
CA LEU A 90 2.92 17.11 9.67
C LEU A 90 2.68 18.16 8.57
N ILE A 91 1.42 18.40 8.19
CA ILE A 91 1.08 19.44 7.21
C ILE A 91 1.49 20.83 7.72
N SER A 92 1.36 21.09 9.03
CA SER A 92 1.79 22.36 9.60
C SER A 92 3.31 22.52 9.66
N GLU A 93 4.05 21.42 9.79
CA GLU A 93 5.52 21.46 9.90
C GLU A 93 6.22 20.39 9.04
N PRO A 94 6.07 20.43 7.70
CA PRO A 94 6.48 19.35 6.80
C PRO A 94 8.01 19.19 6.74
N TRP A 95 8.76 20.25 7.07
CA TRP A 95 10.21 20.24 7.15
C TRP A 95 10.75 19.21 8.16
N ARG A 96 9.98 18.86 9.20
CA ARG A 96 10.38 17.86 10.22
C ARG A 96 10.67 16.47 9.66
N LEU A 97 10.03 16.08 8.55
CA LEU A 97 10.33 14.79 7.91
C LEU A 97 11.49 14.89 6.92
N PHE A 98 11.73 16.06 6.33
CA PHE A 98 12.85 16.26 5.41
C PHE A 98 14.19 16.37 6.13
N SER A 99 14.18 16.68 7.44
CA SER A 99 15.35 16.61 8.32
C SER A 99 15.72 15.20 8.77
N LEU A 100 14.91 14.18 8.50
CA LEU A 100 15.25 12.80 8.85
C LEU A 100 16.32 12.24 7.89
N SER A 101 17.48 11.92 8.45
CA SER A 101 18.66 11.43 7.72
C SER A 101 18.41 10.13 6.96
N ASP A 102 17.52 9.27 7.46
CA ASP A 102 17.31 7.91 6.92
C ASP A 102 16.27 7.85 5.79
N PHE A 103 15.68 9.00 5.43
CA PHE A 103 14.65 9.08 4.41
C PHE A 103 15.27 9.07 3.00
N LYS A 104 15.33 7.88 2.38
CA LYS A 104 15.77 7.71 0.98
C LYS A 104 15.03 8.65 0.03
N THR A 105 15.71 9.09 -1.04
CA THR A 105 15.19 10.03 -2.06
C THR A 105 13.80 9.66 -2.59
N ARG A 106 13.54 8.37 -2.84
CA ARG A 106 12.23 7.88 -3.31
C ARG A 106 11.07 8.23 -2.36
N TYR A 107 11.31 8.17 -1.05
CA TYR A 107 10.29 8.44 -0.05
C TYR A 107 10.03 9.94 0.08
N ARG A 108 11.06 10.77 -0.16
CA ARG A 108 10.89 12.23 -0.21
C ARG A 108 10.01 12.65 -1.39
N HIS A 109 10.14 11.97 -2.54
CA HIS A 109 9.25 12.20 -3.68
C HIS A 109 7.79 11.82 -3.36
N GLU A 110 7.58 10.59 -2.86
CA GLU A 110 6.25 10.10 -2.48
C GLU A 110 5.57 11.02 -1.44
N LEU A 111 6.34 11.49 -0.44
CA LEU A 111 5.85 12.45 0.56
C LEU A 111 5.46 13.80 -0.05
N ARG A 112 6.26 14.35 -0.98
CA ARG A 112 5.92 15.62 -1.63
C ARG A 112 4.66 15.50 -2.48
N GLU A 113 4.54 14.43 -3.27
CA GLU A 113 3.34 14.18 -4.06
C GLU A 113 2.11 14.01 -3.19
N TRP A 114 2.27 13.37 -2.03
CA TRP A 114 1.22 13.19 -1.05
C TRP A 114 0.81 14.52 -0.38
N LEU A 115 1.77 15.35 0.07
CA LEU A 115 1.49 16.67 0.62
C LEU A 115 0.81 17.59 -0.40
N ALA A 116 1.23 17.55 -1.67
CA ALA A 116 0.62 18.30 -2.77
C ALA A 116 -0.81 17.82 -3.14
N ARG A 117 -1.38 16.84 -2.44
CA ARG A 117 -2.81 16.53 -2.52
C ARG A 117 -3.67 17.46 -1.66
N ASP A 118 -3.08 18.12 -0.67
CA ASP A 118 -3.72 19.21 0.10
C ASP A 118 -4.00 20.42 -0.80
N GLU A 119 -2.96 20.83 -1.54
CA GLU A 119 -2.91 22.09 -2.30
C GLU A 119 -3.75 22.07 -3.59
N ARG A 120 -4.34 20.92 -3.96
CA ARG A 120 -5.09 20.72 -5.23
C ARG A 120 -6.59 20.98 -5.11
N ARG A 121 -7.05 21.69 -4.07
CA ARG A 121 -8.42 22.18 -3.90
C ARG A 121 -8.41 23.69 -3.70
#